data_AF-A0A0F2J9M6-F1
#
_entry.id   AF-A0A0F2J9M6-F1
#
_cell.length_a   1.000
_cell.length_b   1.000
_cell.length_c   1.000
_cell.angle_alpha   90.00
_cell.angle_beta   90.00
_cell.angle_gamma   90.00
#
_symmetry.space_group_name_H-M   'P 1'
#
loop_
_entity.id
_entity.type
_entity.pdbx_description
1 polymer ?
#
loop_
_entity_poly.entity_id
_entity_poly.type
_entity_poly.pdbx_seq_one_letter_code
_entity_poly.pdbx_strand_id
1 'polypeptide(L)'
;MKENSVFETEVSTQKGEEIFWSIFCLWKVNYAITVDDMSSYVKWLESVIDKRIDGIVGGKYRDKYNDVALLAAALGEVKESLGMKMAKSIVINRYLERYPRHSAFRGALKEYID
;
A
#
# COMPACT_ATOMS: atom_id res chain seq x y z
N MET A 1 -2.32 20.34 40.26
CA MET A 1 -1.52 20.77 39.10
C MET A 1 -0.06 20.82 39.55
N LYS A 2 0.75 19.82 39.17
CA LYS A 2 2.24 19.79 39.14
C LYS A 2 2.82 18.34 39.13
N GLU A 3 2.25 17.44 38.32
CA GLU A 3 2.95 16.17 38.01
C GLU A 3 3.37 16.05 36.53
N ASN A 4 2.90 16.95 35.65
CA ASN A 4 3.31 16.96 34.24
C ASN A 4 4.48 17.91 33.92
N SER A 5 5.10 18.52 34.93
CA SER A 5 6.10 19.59 34.71
C SER A 5 7.53 19.08 34.43
N VAL A 6 7.80 17.77 34.53
CA VAL A 6 9.18 17.23 34.48
C VAL A 6 9.54 16.62 33.12
N PHE A 7 8.59 16.50 32.18
CA PHE A 7 8.85 15.94 30.85
C PHE A 7 9.27 16.98 29.78
N GLU A 8 9.27 18.28 30.10
CA GLU A 8 9.40 19.33 29.08
C GLU A 8 10.74 20.07 29.04
N THR A 9 11.77 19.60 29.74
CA THR A 9 13.09 20.26 29.67
C THR A 9 14.17 19.32 29.14
N GLU A 10 14.51 19.56 27.87
CA GLU A 10 15.84 19.39 27.29
C GLU A 10 16.35 17.96 27.12
N VAL A 11 15.54 17.12 26.46
CA VAL A 11 16.14 16.09 25.61
C VAL A 11 16.57 16.82 24.34
N SER A 12 17.87 17.04 24.14
CA SER A 12 18.39 17.57 22.87
C SER A 12 17.73 16.82 21.71
N THR A 13 17.34 17.51 20.64
CA THR A 13 16.53 16.91 19.55
C THR A 13 17.14 15.61 19.02
N GLN A 14 18.49 15.53 18.99
CA GLN A 14 19.25 14.31 18.66
C GLN A 14 18.97 13.14 19.62
N LYS A 15 18.91 13.39 20.94
CA LYS A 15 18.59 12.38 21.95
C LYS A 15 17.11 11.96 21.88
N GLY A 16 16.22 12.86 21.43
CA GLY A 16 14.80 12.57 21.24
C GLY A 16 14.56 11.61 20.08
N GLU A 17 15.23 11.86 18.96
CA GLU A 17 15.21 10.98 17.78
C GLU A 17 15.78 9.59 18.09
N GLU A 18 16.90 9.50 18.82
CA GLU A 18 17.49 8.23 19.24
C GLU A 18 16.57 7.42 20.16
N ILE A 19 15.91 8.09 21.12
CA ILE A 19 14.94 7.46 22.02
C ILE A 19 13.73 6.97 21.23
N PHE A 20 13.17 7.80 20.34
CA PHE A 20 12.07 7.41 19.48
C PHE A 20 12.44 6.20 18.63
N TRP A 21 13.59 6.24 17.96
CA TRP A 21 14.04 5.16 17.08
C TRP A 21 14.23 3.85 17.84
N SER A 22 14.78 3.92 19.06
CA SER A 22 14.95 2.76 19.94
C SER A 22 13.60 2.15 20.34
N ILE A 23 12.63 2.99 20.75
CA ILE A 23 11.28 2.54 21.11
C ILE A 23 10.55 1.98 19.90
N PHE A 24 10.66 2.63 18.74
CA PHE A 24 10.06 2.18 17.49
C PHE A 24 10.61 0.82 17.04
N CYS A 25 11.93 0.63 17.11
CA CYS A 25 12.56 -0.66 16.82
C CYS A 25 12.08 -1.74 17.81
N LEU A 26 11.99 -1.41 19.11
CA LEU A 26 11.50 -2.34 20.12
C LEU A 26 10.04 -2.74 19.86
N TRP A 27 9.19 -1.79 19.51
CA TRP A 27 7.81 -2.05 19.12
C TRP A 27 7.75 -2.94 17.87
N LYS A 28 8.55 -2.66 16.84
CA LYS A 28 8.58 -3.44 15.59
C LYS A 28 8.96 -4.90 15.81
N VAL A 29 9.88 -5.18 16.74
CA VAL A 29 10.28 -6.55 17.10
C VAL A 29 9.19 -7.26 17.92
N ASN A 30 8.53 -6.55 18.84
CA ASN A 30 7.52 -7.13 19.72
C ASN A 30 6.14 -7.31 19.05
N TYR A 31 5.84 -6.54 18.01
CA TYR A 31 4.56 -6.57 17.28
C TYR A 31 4.78 -6.94 15.82
N ALA A 32 5.46 -8.06 15.59
CA ALA A 32 5.65 -8.60 14.26
C ALA A 32 4.33 -9.14 13.70
N ILE A 33 3.96 -8.70 12.50
CA ILE A 33 2.82 -9.27 11.77
C ILE A 33 3.23 -10.64 11.24
N THR A 34 2.45 -11.68 11.53
CA THR A 34 2.74 -13.02 11.04
C THR A 34 2.60 -13.09 9.52
N VAL A 35 3.23 -14.08 8.88
CA VAL A 35 3.10 -14.29 7.43
C VAL A 35 1.64 -14.56 7.05
N ASP A 36 0.89 -15.27 7.89
CA ASP A 36 -0.52 -15.59 7.67
C ASP A 36 -1.41 -14.35 7.79
N ASP A 37 -1.17 -13.50 8.78
CA ASP A 37 -1.87 -12.22 8.93
C ASP A 37 -1.54 -11.30 7.76
N MET A 38 -0.27 -11.20 7.37
CA MET A 38 0.16 -10.42 6.21
C MET A 38 -0.56 -10.89 4.93
N SER A 39 -0.63 -12.21 4.71
CA SER A 39 -1.36 -12.80 3.59
C SER A 39 -2.85 -12.44 3.63
N SER A 40 -3.46 -12.49 4.81
CA SER A 40 -4.87 -12.15 5.02
C SER A 40 -5.14 -10.67 4.73
N TYR A 41 -4.26 -9.78 5.17
CA TYR A 41 -4.35 -8.35 4.88
C TYR A 41 -4.17 -8.04 3.40
N VAL A 42 -3.23 -8.69 2.71
CA VAL A 42 -3.04 -8.49 1.27
C VAL A 42 -4.23 -9.00 0.46
N LYS A 43 -4.82 -10.14 0.85
CA LYS A 43 -6.08 -10.63 0.24
C LYS A 43 -7.23 -9.65 0.46
N TRP A 44 -7.34 -9.07 1.65
CA TRP A 44 -8.33 -8.06 1.95
C TRP A 44 -8.11 -6.77 1.12
N LEU A 45 -6.87 -6.28 1.05
CA LEU A 45 -6.48 -5.13 0.23
C LEU A 45 -6.84 -5.35 -1.24
N GLU A 46 -6.55 -6.53 -1.77
CA GLU A 46 -6.92 -6.92 -3.13
C GLU A 46 -8.43 -6.82 -3.35
N SER A 47 -9.25 -7.35 -2.43
CA SER A 47 -10.71 -7.26 -2.52
C SER A 47 -11.22 -5.81 -2.51
N VAL A 48 -10.62 -4.94 -1.69
CA VAL A 48 -10.98 -3.52 -1.61
C VAL A 48 -10.58 -2.79 -2.89
N ILE A 49 -9.39 -3.05 -3.42
CA ILE A 49 -8.89 -2.46 -4.67
C ILE A 49 -9.74 -2.91 -5.85
N ASP A 50 -10.08 -4.20 -5.94
CA ASP A 50 -10.97 -4.74 -6.97
C ASP A 50 -12.31 -3.98 -6.99
N LYS A 51 -12.98 -3.85 -5.83
CA LYS A 51 -14.25 -3.12 -5.71
C LYS A 51 -14.12 -1.66 -6.14
N ARG A 52 -13.01 -1.01 -5.77
CA ARG A 52 -12.75 0.40 -6.13
C ARG A 52 -12.51 0.58 -7.62
N ILE A 53 -11.76 -0.32 -8.25
CA ILE A 53 -11.55 -0.33 -9.70
C ILE A 53 -12.87 -0.59 -10.43
N ASP A 54 -13.68 -1.52 -9.93
CA ASP A 54 -14.98 -1.84 -10.54
C ASP A 54 -15.94 -0.64 -10.49
N GLY A 55 -16.04 0.04 -9.34
CA GLY A 55 -16.84 1.28 -9.23
C GLY A 55 -16.28 2.44 -10.08
N ILE A 56 -14.97 2.66 -9.93
CA ILE A 56 -14.03 3.25 -10.90
C ILE A 56 -14.46 3.34 -12.38
N VAL A 57 -14.12 2.23 -13.03
CA VAL A 57 -14.10 2.00 -14.46
C VAL A 57 -15.51 1.68 -14.96
N GLY A 58 -16.31 0.97 -14.17
CA GLY A 58 -17.73 0.73 -14.45
C GLY A 58 -18.54 2.03 -14.47
N GLY A 59 -18.29 2.93 -13.52
CA GLY A 59 -18.89 4.27 -13.45
C GLY A 59 -18.32 5.28 -14.46
N LYS A 60 -17.26 4.92 -15.19
CA LYS A 60 -16.58 5.77 -16.19
C LYS A 60 -15.98 7.07 -15.64
N TYR A 61 -15.54 7.08 -14.37
CA TYR A 61 -14.87 8.22 -13.73
C TYR A 61 -13.42 8.35 -14.23
N ARG A 62 -13.25 8.83 -15.47
CA ARG A 62 -11.96 8.83 -16.19
C ARG A 62 -10.86 9.61 -15.51
N ASP A 63 -11.20 10.69 -14.81
CA ASP A 63 -10.27 11.51 -14.03
C ASP A 63 -9.61 10.74 -12.87
N LYS A 64 -10.18 9.58 -12.49
CA LYS A 64 -9.68 8.69 -11.43
C LYS A 64 -8.97 7.45 -11.94
N TYR A 65 -8.77 7.31 -13.25
CA TYR A 65 -8.15 6.11 -13.81
C TYR A 65 -6.69 5.95 -13.40
N ASN A 66 -5.93 7.05 -13.34
CA ASN A 66 -4.54 7.02 -12.87
C ASN A 66 -4.45 6.60 -11.40
N ASP A 67 -5.36 7.10 -10.55
CA ASP A 67 -5.42 6.74 -9.13
C ASP A 67 -5.60 5.22 -8.94
N VAL A 68 -6.50 4.60 -9.70
CA VAL A 68 -6.77 3.17 -9.55
C VAL A 68 -5.79 2.27 -10.30
N ALA A 69 -5.13 2.78 -11.35
CA ALA A 69 -3.99 2.11 -11.97
C ALA A 69 -2.78 2.05 -11.01
N LEU A 70 -2.50 3.15 -10.29
CA LEU A 70 -1.49 3.20 -9.24
C LEU A 70 -1.77 2.16 -8.14
N LEU A 71 -3.01 2.03 -7.69
CA LEU A 71 -3.39 1.02 -6.69
C LEU A 71 -3.16 -0.42 -7.19
N ALA A 72 -3.45 -0.69 -8.47
CA ALA A 72 -3.18 -1.99 -9.06
C ALA A 72 -1.68 -2.31 -9.12
N ALA A 73 -0.85 -1.35 -9.53
CA ALA A 73 0.60 -1.49 -9.54
C ALA A 73 1.14 -1.71 -8.12
N ALA A 74 0.74 -0.89 -7.16
CA ALA A 74 1.16 -0.98 -5.76
C ALA A 74 0.77 -2.34 -5.12
N LEU A 75 -0.43 -2.87 -5.41
CA LEU A 75 -0.82 -4.21 -4.96
C LEU A 75 0.14 -5.28 -5.50
N GLY A 76 0.52 -5.16 -6.76
CA GLY A 76 1.49 -6.03 -7.40
C GLY A 76 2.88 -5.95 -6.78
N GLU A 77 3.38 -4.75 -6.54
CA GLU A 77 4.68 -4.51 -5.88
C GLU A 77 4.71 -5.06 -4.45
N VAL A 78 3.61 -4.91 -3.70
CA VAL A 78 3.46 -5.53 -2.38
C VAL A 78 3.54 -7.05 -2.48
N LYS A 79 2.84 -7.66 -3.45
CA LYS A 79 2.90 -9.12 -3.65
C LYS A 79 4.30 -9.59 -4.05
N GLU A 80 5.03 -8.82 -4.85
CA GLU A 80 6.44 -9.08 -5.18
C GLU A 80 7.34 -9.00 -3.96
N SER A 81 7.16 -7.98 -3.11
CA SER A 81 7.92 -7.83 -1.86
C SER A 81 7.70 -9.00 -0.89
N LEU A 82 6.57 -9.69 -1.01
CA LEU A 82 6.22 -10.91 -0.25
C LEU A 82 6.64 -12.21 -0.95
N GLY A 83 7.41 -12.12 -2.04
CA GLY A 83 8.04 -13.27 -2.69
C GLY A 83 7.32 -13.81 -3.93
N MET A 84 6.20 -13.22 -4.35
CA MET A 84 5.53 -13.60 -5.60
C MET A 84 6.22 -12.94 -6.80
N LYS A 85 7.09 -13.68 -7.49
CA LYS A 85 7.79 -13.18 -8.69
C LYS A 85 6.80 -12.66 -9.73
N MET A 86 7.12 -11.52 -10.33
CA MET A 86 6.35 -10.88 -11.41
C MET A 86 4.90 -10.51 -11.03
N ALA A 87 4.56 -10.41 -9.73
CA ALA A 87 3.19 -10.14 -9.32
C ALA A 87 2.66 -8.78 -9.81
N LYS A 88 3.52 -7.77 -10.02
CA LYS A 88 3.11 -6.50 -10.63
C LYS A 88 2.57 -6.72 -12.04
N SER A 89 3.32 -7.43 -12.87
CA SER A 89 2.90 -7.77 -14.22
C SER A 89 1.62 -8.62 -14.22
N ILE A 90 1.54 -9.63 -13.34
CA ILE A 90 0.35 -10.51 -13.22
C ILE A 90 -0.90 -9.69 -12.85
N VAL A 91 -0.80 -8.81 -11.85
CA VAL A 91 -1.94 -7.98 -11.40
C VAL A 91 -2.37 -7.01 -12.48
N ILE A 92 -1.43 -6.33 -13.15
CA ILE A 92 -1.74 -5.40 -14.25
C ILE A 92 -2.43 -6.14 -15.40
N ASN A 93 -1.89 -7.29 -15.82
CA ASN A 93 -2.46 -8.09 -16.92
C ASN A 93 -3.88 -8.57 -16.60
N ARG A 94 -4.15 -8.98 -15.36
CA ARG A 94 -5.50 -9.33 -14.90
C ARG A 94 -6.49 -8.19 -15.14
N TYR A 95 -6.12 -6.95 -14.81
CA TYR A 95 -7.02 -5.81 -15.03
C TYR A 95 -7.12 -5.41 -16.50
N LEU A 96 -6.06 -5.56 -17.28
CA LEU A 96 -6.13 -5.40 -18.74
C LEU A 96 -7.11 -6.39 -19.35
N GLU A 97 -7.08 -7.66 -18.94
CA GLU A 97 -8.01 -8.70 -19.39
C GLU A 97 -9.44 -8.45 -18.94
N ARG A 98 -9.65 -8.00 -17.69
CA ARG A 98 -10.98 -7.67 -17.15
C ARG A 98 -11.63 -6.49 -17.90
N TYR A 99 -10.85 -5.53 -18.37
CA TYR A 99 -11.34 -4.29 -18.99
C TYR A 99 -10.90 -4.10 -20.45
N PRO A 100 -11.26 -5.01 -21.38
CA PRO A 100 -10.70 -5.03 -22.74
C PRO A 100 -11.11 -3.82 -23.59
N ARG A 101 -12.27 -3.21 -23.30
CA ARG A 101 -12.84 -2.08 -24.07
C ARG A 101 -12.60 -0.70 -23.44
N HIS A 102 -11.88 -0.62 -22.33
CA HIS A 102 -11.62 0.64 -21.62
C HIS A 102 -10.23 1.19 -21.98
N SER A 103 -10.05 1.63 -23.22
CA SER A 103 -8.74 2.07 -23.75
C SER A 103 -8.02 3.10 -22.88
N ALA A 104 -8.73 4.07 -22.33
CA ALA A 104 -8.14 5.09 -21.44
C ALA A 104 -7.61 4.47 -20.13
N PHE A 105 -8.39 3.59 -19.48
CA PHE A 105 -7.93 2.91 -18.27
C PHE A 105 -6.77 1.93 -18.57
N ARG A 106 -6.86 1.22 -19.71
CA ARG A 106 -5.76 0.38 -20.20
C ARG A 106 -4.49 1.18 -20.46
N GLY A 107 -4.63 2.43 -20.93
CA GLY A 107 -3.52 3.38 -21.07
C GLY A 107 -2.84 3.64 -19.74
N ALA A 108 -3.62 4.03 -18.72
CA ALA A 108 -3.11 4.26 -17.36
C ALA A 108 -2.41 3.01 -16.76
N LEU A 109 -2.97 1.81 -16.96
CA LEU A 109 -2.33 0.57 -16.49
C LEU A 109 -0.98 0.29 -17.18
N LYS A 110 -0.85 0.62 -18.47
CA LYS A 110 0.35 0.37 -19.26
C LYS A 110 1.53 1.27 -18.88
N GLU A 111 1.29 2.37 -18.19
CA GLU A 111 2.35 3.22 -17.62
C GLU A 111 3.18 2.49 -16.54
N TYR A 112 2.71 1.32 -16.09
CA TYR A 112 3.36 0.48 -15.07
C TYR A 112 3.88 -0.87 -15.60
N ILE A 113 3.90 -1.06 -16.93
CA ILE A 113 4.48 -2.25 -17.57
C ILE A 113 5.88 -1.88 -18.04
N ASP A 114 6.86 -2.11 -17.18
CA ASP A 114 8.30 -2.09 -17.52
C ASP A 114 8.76 -3.48 -18.00
#